data_AF-A0A371Z0U9-F1
#
_entry.id   AF-A0A371Z0U9-F1
#
_cell.length_a   1.000
_cell.length_b   1.000
_cell.length_c   1.000
_cell.angle_alpha   90.00
_cell.angle_beta   90.00
_cell.angle_gamma   90.00
#
_symmetry.space_group_name_H-M   'P 1'
#
loop_
_entity.id
_entity.type
_entity.pdbx_description
1 polymer ?
#
loop_
_entity_poly.entity_id
_entity_poly.type
_entity_poly.pdbx_seq_one_letter_code
_entity_poly.pdbx_strand_id
1 'polypeptide(L)'
;MSYGHASRLTDHVMKEAPCRSFHFSRPNSSAYWFNLMWIRGKLILTGDGCDMTFTHYQACSSFDAAIKWASESEMDYLLRKADQREEYDADATLQAIIQWANAPVIEALNGTVGERITPYEVDGQRRYRVVHLERAGGYRQICQEYRRAVARGMQDDFWGDVEDMDPRPITRRETGTEYLDMACPVFTDFYDFDPCWENWLNLWRDTLGSDWDPRGSVNTPAIVATHDGRWRIKDELERRLDKTSSRGLDCLFNGSVEHVYSWTYAQKYQFEAIQFACRKIIEAGLVDMTVQVP
;
A
#
# COMPACT_ATOMS: atom_id res chain seq x y z
N MET A 1 -10.54 -24.83 -43.86
CA MET A 1 -10.03 -25.99 -43.11
C MET A 1 -10.88 -26.15 -41.86
N SER A 2 -11.74 -27.17 -41.82
CA SER A 2 -12.58 -27.47 -40.66
C SER A 2 -11.74 -28.24 -39.64
N TYR A 3 -11.38 -27.60 -38.52
CA TYR A 3 -10.70 -28.26 -37.41
C TYR A 3 -11.71 -29.17 -36.70
N GLY A 4 -11.73 -30.45 -37.07
CA GLY A 4 -12.54 -31.48 -36.43
C GLY A 4 -12.04 -31.78 -35.02
N HIS A 5 -12.39 -30.95 -34.03
CA HIS A 5 -12.09 -31.20 -32.61
C HIS A 5 -12.60 -32.57 -32.12
N ALA A 6 -13.69 -33.07 -32.72
CA ALA A 6 -14.25 -34.38 -32.40
C ALA A 6 -13.26 -35.55 -32.64
N SER A 7 -12.35 -35.45 -33.62
CA SER A 7 -11.46 -36.56 -33.99
C SER A 7 -10.30 -36.78 -33.00
N ARG A 8 -10.06 -35.85 -32.07
CA ARG A 8 -9.01 -36.00 -31.05
C ARG A 8 -9.49 -36.73 -29.81
N LEU A 9 -10.81 -36.76 -29.58
CA LEU A 9 -11.42 -37.42 -28.43
C LEU A 9 -11.84 -38.86 -28.72
N THR A 10 -11.95 -39.25 -29.99
CA THR A 10 -12.40 -40.58 -30.44
C THR A 10 -11.51 -41.74 -29.98
N ASP A 11 -10.23 -41.49 -29.71
CA ASP A 11 -9.29 -42.51 -29.22
C ASP A 11 -9.11 -42.50 -27.69
N HIS A 12 -9.89 -41.70 -26.95
CA HIS A 12 -9.79 -41.66 -25.50
C HIS A 12 -10.36 -42.93 -24.87
N VAL A 13 -9.57 -43.57 -24.01
CA VAL A 13 -9.99 -44.75 -23.25
C VAL A 13 -10.31 -44.34 -21.82
N MET A 14 -11.50 -44.70 -21.34
CA MET A 14 -11.87 -44.53 -19.94
C MET A 14 -11.06 -45.50 -19.06
N LYS A 15 -10.42 -44.98 -18.02
CA LYS A 15 -9.77 -45.77 -16.96
C LYS A 15 -10.07 -45.14 -15.61
N GLU A 16 -10.26 -45.99 -14.60
CA GLU A 16 -10.33 -45.53 -13.22
C GLU A 16 -8.98 -44.96 -12.78
N ALA A 17 -9.00 -43.81 -12.13
CA ALA A 17 -7.81 -43.15 -11.63
C ALA A 17 -7.71 -43.31 -10.11
N PRO A 18 -6.51 -43.61 -9.56
CA PRO A 18 -6.30 -43.60 -8.11
C PRO A 18 -6.66 -42.24 -7.52
N CYS A 19 -7.47 -42.26 -6.47
CA CYS A 19 -7.97 -41.08 -5.76
C CYS A 19 -7.93 -41.33 -4.25
N ARG A 20 -7.58 -40.28 -3.48
CA ARG A 20 -7.80 -40.23 -2.04
C ARG A 20 -8.54 -38.95 -1.71
N SER A 21 -9.57 -39.03 -0.88
CA SER A 21 -10.34 -37.87 -0.44
C SER A 21 -10.51 -37.89 1.07
N PHE A 22 -10.34 -36.74 1.69
CA PHE A 22 -10.42 -36.54 3.14
C PHE A 22 -11.39 -35.43 3.45
N HIS A 23 -12.34 -35.72 4.33
CA HIS A 23 -13.32 -34.76 4.80
C HIS A 23 -12.87 -34.12 6.11
N PHE A 24 -12.94 -32.79 6.17
CA PHE A 24 -12.62 -31.99 7.34
C PHE A 24 -13.84 -31.15 7.72
N SER A 25 -14.27 -31.29 8.97
CA SER A 25 -15.37 -30.51 9.53
C SER A 25 -15.19 -30.34 11.04
N ARG A 26 -15.86 -29.34 11.60
CA ARG A 26 -15.91 -29.17 13.06
C ARG A 26 -16.85 -30.23 13.66
N PRO A 27 -16.56 -30.74 14.86
CA PRO A 27 -17.48 -31.63 15.55
C PRO A 27 -18.88 -31.00 15.66
N ASN A 28 -19.91 -31.73 15.23
CA ASN A 28 -21.32 -31.32 15.30
C ASN A 28 -21.65 -30.02 14.52
N SER A 29 -20.87 -29.65 13.50
CA SER A 29 -21.13 -28.47 12.67
C SER A 29 -20.95 -28.77 11.19
N SER A 30 -21.92 -28.36 10.39
CA SER A 30 -21.86 -28.38 8.92
C SER A 30 -21.30 -27.09 8.34
N ALA A 31 -20.87 -26.12 9.16
CA ALA A 31 -20.23 -24.90 8.67
C ALA A 31 -18.71 -25.08 8.59
N TYR A 32 -18.10 -24.44 7.58
CA TYR A 32 -16.64 -24.44 7.34
C TYR A 32 -16.08 -25.84 7.09
N TRP A 33 -16.89 -26.73 6.53
CA TRP A 33 -16.39 -28.03 6.08
C TRP A 33 -15.67 -27.88 4.74
N PHE A 34 -14.69 -28.75 4.52
CA PHE A 34 -14.01 -28.87 3.25
C PHE A 34 -13.47 -30.28 3.05
N ASN A 35 -13.25 -30.64 1.79
CA ASN A 35 -12.60 -31.87 1.38
C ASN A 35 -11.24 -31.53 0.77
N LEU A 36 -10.22 -32.31 1.13
CA LEU A 36 -8.97 -32.35 0.38
C LEU A 36 -8.93 -33.65 -0.41
N MET A 37 -8.89 -33.54 -1.74
CA MET A 37 -8.82 -34.65 -2.67
C MET A 37 -7.49 -34.63 -3.41
N TRP A 38 -6.82 -35.78 -3.45
CA TRP A 38 -5.69 -36.03 -4.32
C TRP A 38 -6.09 -37.00 -5.43
N ILE A 39 -5.78 -36.62 -6.65
CA ILE A 39 -5.71 -37.51 -7.81
C ILE A 39 -4.36 -37.28 -8.48
N ARG A 40 -3.87 -38.26 -9.25
CA ARG A 40 -2.55 -38.11 -9.88
C ARG A 40 -2.46 -36.82 -10.71
N GLY A 41 -1.52 -35.96 -10.35
CA GLY A 41 -1.27 -34.66 -10.98
C GLY A 41 -2.08 -33.49 -10.43
N LYS A 42 -3.03 -33.71 -9.52
CA LYS A 42 -3.84 -32.63 -8.93
C LYS A 42 -4.07 -32.80 -7.42
N LEU A 43 -4.13 -31.66 -6.75
CA LEU A 43 -4.65 -31.54 -5.40
C LEU A 43 -5.83 -30.57 -5.43
N ILE A 44 -6.96 -30.98 -4.87
CA ILE A 44 -8.24 -30.26 -5.00
C ILE A 44 -8.80 -30.04 -3.60
N LEU A 45 -8.99 -28.79 -3.24
CA LEU A 45 -9.76 -28.35 -2.09
C LEU A 45 -11.18 -28.03 -2.58
N THR A 46 -12.21 -28.58 -1.93
CA THR A 46 -13.61 -28.22 -2.20
C THR A 46 -14.39 -28.04 -0.91
N GLY A 47 -15.38 -27.15 -0.84
CA GLY A 47 -16.22 -27.01 0.36
C GLY A 47 -16.83 -25.64 0.56
N ASP A 48 -17.25 -25.36 1.80
CA ASP A 48 -17.87 -24.09 2.18
C ASP A 48 -16.89 -22.92 1.96
N GLY A 49 -17.08 -22.19 0.86
CA GLY A 49 -16.27 -21.03 0.49
C GLY A 49 -14.85 -21.36 0.03
N CYS A 50 -14.57 -22.63 -0.29
CA CYS A 50 -13.21 -23.12 -0.49
C CYS A 50 -13.08 -24.08 -1.67
N ASP A 51 -13.06 -23.55 -2.89
CA ASP A 51 -12.70 -24.32 -4.08
C ASP A 51 -11.34 -23.86 -4.61
N MET A 52 -10.36 -24.78 -4.62
CA MET A 52 -9.03 -24.51 -5.17
C MET A 52 -8.46 -25.78 -5.80
N THR A 53 -7.91 -25.67 -7.00
CA THR A 53 -7.27 -26.80 -7.68
C THR A 53 -5.83 -26.47 -8.02
N PHE A 54 -4.91 -27.27 -7.49
CA PHE A 54 -3.52 -27.27 -7.90
C PHE A 54 -3.31 -28.31 -8.97
N THR A 55 -2.70 -27.93 -10.08
CA THR A 55 -2.26 -28.87 -11.12
C THR A 55 -0.74 -28.87 -11.18
N HIS A 56 -0.12 -29.94 -10.68
CA HIS A 56 1.34 -30.06 -10.64
C HIS A 56 1.77 -31.52 -10.83
N TYR A 57 2.09 -31.92 -12.06
CA TYR A 57 2.33 -33.34 -12.39
C TYR A 57 3.47 -34.01 -11.61
N GLN A 58 4.55 -33.27 -11.30
CA GLN A 58 5.70 -33.80 -10.55
C GLN A 58 5.39 -33.88 -9.04
N ALA A 59 5.11 -32.75 -8.40
CA ALA A 59 4.74 -32.69 -6.99
C ALA A 59 3.49 -33.52 -6.62
N CYS A 60 2.48 -33.62 -7.50
CA CYS A 60 1.29 -34.44 -7.28
C CYS A 60 1.36 -35.83 -7.93
N SER A 61 2.57 -36.34 -8.22
CA SER A 61 2.77 -37.66 -8.85
C SER A 61 2.35 -38.83 -7.97
N SER A 62 2.49 -38.67 -6.64
CA SER A 62 2.00 -39.58 -5.60
C SER A 62 1.29 -38.77 -4.52
N PHE A 63 0.53 -39.47 -3.66
CA PHE A 63 -0.15 -38.84 -2.54
C PHE A 63 0.84 -38.20 -1.56
N ASP A 64 1.84 -38.97 -1.11
CA ASP A 64 2.87 -38.49 -0.18
C ASP A 64 3.62 -37.27 -0.72
N ALA A 65 3.96 -37.28 -2.01
CA ALA A 65 4.60 -36.15 -2.66
C ALA A 65 3.72 -34.90 -2.62
N ALA A 66 2.42 -35.06 -2.94
CA ALA A 66 1.48 -33.95 -2.98
C ALA A 66 1.30 -33.31 -1.61
N ILE A 67 1.16 -34.14 -0.56
CA ILE A 67 0.93 -33.66 0.80
C ILE A 67 2.15 -32.95 1.35
N LYS A 68 3.36 -33.50 1.16
CA LYS A 68 4.62 -32.85 1.57
C LYS A 68 4.80 -31.50 0.88
N TRP A 69 4.69 -31.51 -0.44
CA TRP A 69 4.80 -30.32 -1.26
C TRP A 69 3.84 -29.23 -0.80
N ALA A 70 2.56 -29.56 -0.63
CA ALA A 70 1.55 -28.60 -0.21
C ALA A 70 1.76 -28.13 1.24
N SER A 71 2.29 -28.97 2.15
CA SER A 71 2.58 -28.57 3.53
C SER A 71 3.81 -27.66 3.67
N GLU A 72 4.80 -27.82 2.79
CA GLU A 72 6.09 -27.09 2.89
C GLU A 72 6.15 -25.85 1.99
N SER A 73 5.21 -25.71 1.04
CA SER A 73 5.20 -24.60 0.11
C SER A 73 4.68 -23.30 0.74
N GLU A 74 5.28 -22.18 0.33
CA GLU A 74 4.84 -20.84 0.69
C GLU A 74 3.49 -20.47 0.04
N MET A 75 2.74 -19.58 0.70
CA MET A 75 1.41 -19.16 0.27
C MET A 75 1.40 -18.59 -1.16
N ASP A 76 2.27 -17.61 -1.45
CA ASP A 76 2.34 -16.97 -2.76
C ASP A 76 2.58 -17.98 -3.89
N TYR A 77 3.47 -18.93 -3.65
CA TYR A 77 3.77 -19.98 -4.61
C TYR A 77 2.56 -20.87 -4.87
N LEU A 78 1.89 -21.34 -3.81
CA LEU A 78 0.71 -22.20 -3.96
C LEU A 78 -0.44 -21.47 -4.65
N LEU A 79 -0.80 -20.27 -4.19
CA LEU A 79 -1.91 -19.51 -4.77
C LEU A 79 -1.68 -19.25 -6.26
N ARG A 80 -0.45 -18.87 -6.67
CA ARG A 80 -0.10 -18.72 -8.09
C ARG A 80 -0.15 -20.05 -8.85
N LYS A 81 0.20 -21.18 -8.22
CA LYS A 81 0.06 -22.52 -8.83
C LYS A 81 -1.39 -22.97 -8.99
N ALA A 82 -2.31 -22.42 -8.20
CA ALA A 82 -3.75 -22.58 -8.36
C ALA A 82 -4.37 -21.55 -9.33
N ASP A 83 -3.54 -20.84 -10.11
CA ASP A 83 -3.94 -19.76 -11.03
C ASP A 83 -4.76 -18.65 -10.35
N GLN A 84 -4.56 -18.48 -9.04
CA GLN A 84 -5.12 -17.36 -8.31
C GLN A 84 -4.32 -16.10 -8.63
N ARG A 85 -5.01 -14.96 -8.60
CA ARG A 85 -4.41 -13.64 -8.77
C ARG A 85 -4.71 -12.81 -7.54
N GLU A 86 -3.73 -12.01 -7.16
CA GLU A 86 -3.94 -10.95 -6.16
C GLU A 86 -4.99 -9.98 -6.71
N GLU A 87 -5.84 -9.48 -5.83
CA GLU A 87 -6.88 -8.53 -6.16
C GLU A 87 -6.45 -7.13 -5.75
N TYR A 88 -6.97 -6.12 -6.45
CA TYR A 88 -6.67 -4.73 -6.12
C TYR A 88 -7.16 -4.41 -4.70
N ASP A 89 -6.24 -3.87 -3.88
CA ASP A 89 -6.49 -3.55 -2.49
C ASP A 89 -6.52 -2.02 -2.33
N ALA A 90 -7.72 -1.46 -2.33
CA ALA A 90 -7.95 -0.03 -2.24
C ALA A 90 -7.43 0.54 -0.90
N ASP A 91 -7.64 -0.17 0.20
CA ASP A 91 -7.19 0.22 1.53
C ASP A 91 -5.67 0.23 1.62
N ALA A 92 -5.01 -0.83 1.15
CA ALA A 92 -3.55 -0.89 1.15
C ALA A 92 -2.95 0.17 0.21
N THR A 93 -3.58 0.42 -0.94
CA THR A 93 -3.18 1.50 -1.85
C THR A 93 -3.33 2.87 -1.19
N LEU A 94 -4.43 3.12 -0.46
CA LEU A 94 -4.62 4.34 0.31
C LEU A 94 -3.50 4.51 1.34
N GLN A 95 -3.16 3.46 2.09
CA GLN A 95 -2.06 3.51 3.05
C GLN A 95 -0.72 3.85 2.37
N ALA A 96 -0.44 3.26 1.20
CA ALA A 96 0.77 3.58 0.44
C ALA A 96 0.82 5.05 0.01
N ILE A 97 -0.31 5.61 -0.47
CA ILE A 97 -0.44 7.02 -0.84
C ILE A 97 -0.19 7.93 0.38
N ILE A 98 -0.81 7.62 1.53
CA ILE A 98 -0.65 8.42 2.75
C ILE A 98 0.79 8.34 3.28
N GLN A 99 1.44 7.17 3.20
CA GLN A 99 2.84 7.03 3.57
C GLN A 99 3.77 7.85 2.66
N TRP A 100 3.55 7.78 1.35
CA TRP A 100 4.26 8.60 0.36
C TRP A 100 4.10 10.10 0.62
N ALA A 101 2.89 10.55 0.95
CA ALA A 101 2.64 11.96 1.26
C ALA A 101 3.28 12.41 2.58
N ASN A 102 3.32 11.53 3.58
CA ASN A 102 3.91 11.83 4.88
C ASN A 102 5.44 11.76 4.90
N ALA A 103 6.07 10.99 4.02
CA ALA A 103 7.51 10.74 4.09
C ALA A 103 8.36 12.03 4.11
N PRO A 104 8.18 13.01 3.20
CA PRO A 104 8.97 14.25 3.22
C PRO A 104 8.70 15.12 4.46
N VAL A 105 7.44 15.14 4.93
CA VAL A 105 7.06 15.87 6.15
C VAL A 105 7.72 15.24 7.38
N ILE A 106 7.69 13.91 7.49
CA ILE A 106 8.33 13.18 8.59
C ILE A 106 9.85 13.39 8.57
N GLU A 107 10.44 13.37 7.38
CA GLU A 107 11.86 13.66 7.19
C GLU A 107 12.22 15.09 7.64
N ALA A 108 11.48 16.11 7.18
CA ALA A 108 11.66 17.49 7.62
C ALA A 108 11.47 17.66 9.14
N LEU A 109 10.49 16.94 9.73
CA LEU A 109 10.23 16.93 11.18
C LEU A 109 11.34 16.25 11.99
N ASN A 110 11.94 15.19 11.46
CA ASN A 110 13.03 14.47 12.11
C ASN A 110 14.40 15.13 11.88
N GLY A 111 14.46 16.12 11.00
CA GLY A 111 15.63 16.94 10.73
C GLY A 111 16.36 16.48 9.47
N THR A 112 16.64 17.44 8.62
CA THR A 112 17.48 17.32 7.42
C THR A 112 18.39 18.52 7.29
N VAL A 113 19.44 18.37 6.47
CA VAL A 113 20.30 19.48 6.06
C VAL A 113 19.47 20.40 5.15
N GLY A 114 19.08 21.58 5.66
CA GLY A 114 18.38 22.57 4.86
C GLY A 114 19.37 23.29 3.94
N GLU A 115 19.01 23.51 2.68
CA GLU A 115 19.80 24.33 1.76
C GLU A 115 19.27 25.77 1.77
N ARG A 116 20.10 26.71 2.24
CA ARG A 116 19.80 28.15 2.18
C ARG A 116 20.68 28.83 1.16
N ILE A 117 20.10 29.33 0.08
CA ILE A 117 20.80 30.19 -0.86
C ILE A 117 21.01 31.55 -0.20
N THR A 118 22.26 31.86 0.16
CA THR A 118 22.62 33.10 0.86
C THR A 118 23.40 34.01 -0.09
N PRO A 119 22.96 35.26 -0.31
CA PRO A 119 23.73 36.21 -1.09
C PRO A 119 24.99 36.65 -0.33
N TYR A 120 26.11 36.79 -1.02
CA TYR A 120 27.36 37.34 -0.50
C TYR A 120 28.05 38.21 -1.55
N GLU A 121 28.80 39.21 -1.12
CA GLU A 121 29.54 40.10 -2.03
C GLU A 121 31.00 39.67 -2.15
N VAL A 122 31.48 39.61 -3.40
CA VAL A 122 32.90 39.50 -3.73
C VAL A 122 33.19 40.56 -4.78
N ASP A 123 34.13 41.46 -4.49
CA ASP A 123 34.54 42.55 -5.39
C ASP A 123 33.39 43.44 -5.90
N GLY A 124 32.39 43.70 -5.05
CA GLY A 124 31.23 44.53 -5.39
C GLY A 124 30.18 43.87 -6.28
N GLN A 125 30.31 42.56 -6.58
CA GLN A 125 29.29 41.77 -7.27
C GLN A 125 28.59 40.82 -6.31
N ARG A 126 27.24 40.82 -6.38
CA ARG A 126 26.37 39.94 -5.60
C ARG A 126 26.44 38.51 -6.16
N ARG A 127 26.96 37.58 -5.37
CA ARG A 127 26.99 36.14 -5.67
C ARG A 127 26.08 35.39 -4.71
N TYR A 128 25.74 34.16 -5.05
CA TYR A 128 24.88 33.29 -4.24
C TYR A 128 25.64 32.02 -3.90
N ARG A 129 25.61 31.61 -2.62
CA ARG A 129 26.14 30.31 -2.19
C ARG A 129 25.02 29.49 -1.57
N VAL A 130 25.03 28.19 -1.82
CA VAL A 130 24.21 27.23 -1.11
C VAL A 130 24.87 26.96 0.24
N VAL A 131 24.20 27.32 1.32
CA VAL A 131 24.62 27.02 2.69
C VAL A 131 23.84 25.81 3.17
N HIS A 132 24.53 24.72 3.45
CA HIS A 132 23.98 23.54 4.11
C HIS A 132 23.84 23.85 5.61
N LEU A 133 22.61 24.05 6.07
CA LEU A 133 22.27 24.21 7.47
C LEU A 133 21.97 22.81 8.02
N GLU A 134 22.88 22.23 8.80
CA GLU A 134 22.54 21.10 9.66
C GLU A 134 21.45 21.56 10.64
N ARG A 135 20.19 21.20 10.39
CA ARG A 135 19.12 21.42 11.38
C ARG A 135 19.37 20.45 12.54
N ALA A 136 20.09 20.89 13.56
CA ALA A 136 20.32 20.13 14.77
C ALA A 136 18.98 19.60 15.33
N GLY A 137 18.80 18.28 15.33
CA GLY A 137 17.75 17.57 16.07
C GLY A 137 16.35 17.46 15.45
N GLY A 138 16.06 18.11 14.33
CA GLY A 138 14.72 18.10 13.73
C GLY A 138 13.65 18.79 14.58
N TYR A 139 12.60 19.28 13.92
CA TYR A 139 11.48 19.97 14.58
C TYR A 139 10.85 19.17 15.73
N ARG A 140 10.86 17.84 15.63
CA ARG A 140 10.30 16.94 16.64
C ARG A 140 11.00 17.08 17.98
N GLN A 141 12.33 17.19 18.02
CA GLN A 141 13.07 17.35 19.28
C GLN A 141 12.80 18.73 19.88
N ILE A 142 12.81 19.78 19.06
CA ILE A 142 12.49 21.16 19.47
C ILE A 142 11.06 21.25 20.05
N CYS A 143 10.07 20.66 19.38
CA CYS A 143 8.71 20.56 19.91
C CYS A 143 8.62 19.81 21.24
N GLN A 144 9.37 18.72 21.39
CA GLN A 144 9.41 17.97 22.64
C GLN A 144 10.09 18.76 23.75
N GLU A 145 11.15 19.51 23.45
CA GLU A 145 11.84 20.38 24.39
C GLU A 145 10.97 21.56 24.82
N TYR A 146 10.27 22.20 23.89
CA TYR A 146 9.29 23.23 24.20
C TYR A 146 8.17 22.71 25.10
N ARG A 147 7.56 21.55 24.78
CA ARG A 147 6.56 20.92 25.65
C ARG A 147 7.11 20.60 27.04
N ARG A 148 8.38 20.18 27.14
CA ARG A 148 9.05 19.95 28.42
C ARG A 148 9.30 21.25 29.17
N ALA A 149 9.66 22.33 28.48
CA ALA A 149 9.86 23.66 29.07
C ALA A 149 8.54 24.22 29.61
N VAL A 150 7.45 24.13 28.84
CA VAL A 150 6.09 24.49 29.28
C VAL A 150 5.67 23.67 30.51
N ALA A 151 5.86 22.35 30.50
CA ALA A 151 5.55 21.49 31.65
C ALA A 151 6.36 21.83 32.92
N ARG A 152 7.51 22.49 32.76
CA ARG A 152 8.37 22.97 33.87
C ARG A 152 8.13 24.43 34.24
N GLY A 153 7.24 25.14 33.54
CA GLY A 153 7.01 26.58 33.73
C GLY A 153 8.17 27.46 33.26
N MET A 154 9.05 26.95 32.38
CA MET A 154 10.26 27.62 31.87
C MET A 154 10.10 28.06 30.40
N GLN A 155 8.88 28.42 30.00
CA GLN A 155 8.62 28.78 28.59
C GLN A 155 9.40 30.04 28.17
N ASP A 156 9.57 31.00 29.07
CA ASP A 156 10.20 32.29 28.80
C ASP A 156 11.72 32.16 28.61
N ASP A 157 12.30 31.05 29.06
CA ASP A 157 13.72 30.70 28.90
C ASP A 157 13.99 29.91 27.60
N PHE A 158 12.95 29.57 26.83
CA PHE A 158 13.09 28.85 25.57
C PHE A 158 13.42 29.83 24.45
N TRP A 159 14.71 29.91 24.07
CA TRP A 159 15.23 30.84 23.06
C TRP A 159 14.92 30.46 21.60
N GLY A 160 14.29 29.31 21.35
CA GLY A 160 13.91 28.89 20.01
C GLY A 160 12.56 29.50 19.63
N ASP A 161 12.49 30.23 18.52
CA ASP A 161 11.21 30.63 17.96
C ASP A 161 10.54 29.38 17.34
N VAL A 162 9.49 28.90 18.01
CA VAL A 162 8.76 27.69 17.64
C VAL A 162 7.96 27.90 16.35
N GLU A 163 7.61 29.15 16.02
CA GLU A 163 6.87 29.53 14.81
C GLU A 163 7.81 29.65 13.59
N ASP A 164 9.02 30.20 13.75
CA ASP A 164 10.03 30.29 12.68
C ASP A 164 10.62 28.92 12.28
N MET A 165 10.60 27.96 13.19
CA MET A 165 11.15 26.61 12.97
C MET A 165 10.09 25.59 12.59
N ASP A 166 8.83 26.03 12.53
CA ASP A 166 7.70 25.23 12.16
C ASP A 166 7.67 24.94 10.66
N PRO A 167 7.75 23.68 10.19
CA PRO A 167 7.49 23.40 8.79
C PRO A 167 6.02 23.64 8.40
N ARG A 168 5.10 23.89 9.37
CA ARG A 168 3.64 23.93 9.17
C ARG A 168 3.05 25.17 8.45
N PRO A 169 3.65 26.36 8.32
CA PRO A 169 2.90 27.49 7.79
C PRO A 169 2.89 27.46 6.25
N ILE A 170 1.76 27.02 5.70
CA ILE A 170 1.35 27.38 4.35
C ILE A 170 0.73 28.78 4.45
N THR A 171 1.52 29.80 4.19
CA THR A 171 1.15 31.21 4.44
C THR A 171 0.72 31.87 3.16
N ARG A 172 -0.37 32.63 3.20
CA ARG A 172 -0.82 33.42 2.05
C ARG A 172 0.15 34.59 1.85
N ARG A 173 0.66 34.76 0.63
CA ARG A 173 1.47 35.93 0.24
C ARG A 173 0.62 37.20 0.28
N GLU A 174 1.20 38.28 0.78
CA GLU A 174 0.67 39.63 0.58
C GLU A 174 0.79 39.99 -0.90
N THR A 175 -0.27 39.71 -1.66
CA THR A 175 -0.32 40.04 -3.09
C THR A 175 -0.78 41.49 -3.22
N GLY A 176 0.13 42.38 -3.66
CA GLY A 176 -0.25 43.71 -4.12
C GLY A 176 -1.22 43.62 -5.30
N THR A 177 -2.05 44.65 -5.51
CA THR A 177 -3.11 44.72 -6.53
C THR A 177 -2.64 44.56 -7.99
N GLU A 178 -1.34 44.46 -8.22
CA GLU A 178 -0.67 44.68 -9.51
C GLU A 178 -0.37 43.39 -10.30
N TYR A 179 -0.51 42.21 -9.67
CA TYR A 179 -0.05 40.92 -10.22
C TYR A 179 -1.14 39.85 -10.37
N LEU A 180 -2.41 40.24 -10.49
CA LEU A 180 -3.49 39.29 -10.74
C LEU A 180 -3.70 39.06 -12.24
N ASP A 181 -2.75 38.40 -12.91
CA ASP A 181 -3.05 37.73 -14.18
C ASP A 181 -3.83 36.44 -13.87
N MET A 182 -5.16 36.54 -13.91
CA MET A 182 -6.08 35.53 -13.36
C MET A 182 -6.54 34.48 -14.37
N ALA A 183 -5.87 34.38 -15.53
CA ALA A 183 -6.28 33.45 -16.57
C ALA A 183 -5.97 31.98 -16.23
N CYS A 184 -4.99 31.71 -15.35
CA CYS A 184 -4.68 30.37 -14.84
C CYS A 184 -3.90 30.49 -13.50
N PRO A 185 -4.57 30.62 -12.35
CA PRO A 185 -3.89 30.84 -11.07
C PRO A 185 -3.10 29.59 -10.65
N VAL A 186 -1.78 29.71 -10.51
CA VAL A 186 -0.96 28.66 -9.88
C VAL A 186 -0.94 28.95 -8.38
N PHE A 187 -1.30 27.98 -7.53
CA PHE A 187 -1.42 28.24 -6.09
C PHE A 187 -0.09 28.71 -5.44
N THR A 188 1.05 28.35 -6.03
CA THR A 188 2.41 28.83 -5.66
C THR A 188 2.59 30.34 -5.82
N ASP A 189 1.73 31.00 -6.58
CA ASP A 189 1.73 32.45 -6.73
C ASP A 189 1.10 33.15 -5.51
N PHE A 190 0.24 32.43 -4.79
CA PHE A 190 -0.56 32.95 -3.67
C PHE A 190 -0.11 32.47 -2.30
N TYR A 191 0.66 31.38 -2.23
CA TYR A 191 1.07 30.78 -0.96
C TYR A 191 2.57 30.47 -0.94
N ASP A 192 3.20 30.78 0.20
CA ASP A 192 4.51 30.28 0.58
C ASP A 192 4.34 29.00 1.42
N PHE A 193 5.14 27.99 1.13
CA PHE A 193 5.15 26.72 1.86
C PHE A 193 6.52 26.04 1.73
N ASP A 194 6.85 25.18 2.69
CA ASP A 194 8.04 24.33 2.62
C ASP A 194 7.81 23.19 1.61
N PRO A 195 8.79 22.84 0.75
CA PRO A 195 8.66 21.77 -0.25
C PRO A 195 8.25 20.42 0.32
N CYS A 196 8.45 20.15 1.61
CA CYS A 196 7.97 18.91 2.24
C CYS A 196 6.45 18.70 2.13
N TRP A 197 5.66 19.75 1.85
CA TRP A 197 4.22 19.65 1.64
C TRP A 197 3.80 19.32 0.21
N GLU A 198 4.70 19.28 -0.77
CA GLU A 198 4.37 19.11 -2.20
C GLU A 198 3.48 17.89 -2.46
N ASN A 199 3.80 16.74 -1.86
CA ASN A 199 3.02 15.51 -2.06
C ASN A 199 1.59 15.68 -1.54
N TRP A 200 1.41 16.28 -0.36
CA TRP A 200 0.08 16.55 0.19
C TRP A 200 -0.68 17.60 -0.61
N LEU A 201 0.01 18.62 -1.14
CA LEU A 201 -0.58 19.66 -1.98
C LEU A 201 -1.04 19.09 -3.32
N ASN A 202 -0.29 18.16 -3.91
CA ASN A 202 -0.72 17.42 -5.10
C ASN A 202 -1.97 16.59 -4.80
N LEU A 203 -2.01 15.85 -3.68
CA LEU A 203 -3.21 15.12 -3.28
C LEU A 203 -4.41 16.03 -3.04
N TRP A 204 -4.21 17.19 -2.40
CA TRP A 204 -5.25 18.19 -2.23
C TRP A 204 -5.78 18.68 -3.58
N ARG A 205 -4.89 19.05 -4.52
CA ARG A 205 -5.25 19.49 -5.87
C ARG A 205 -6.08 18.43 -6.60
N ASP A 206 -5.65 17.17 -6.51
CA ASP A 206 -6.34 16.07 -7.19
C ASP A 206 -7.72 15.81 -6.55
N THR A 207 -7.89 16.11 -5.26
CA THR A 207 -9.10 15.83 -4.48
C THR A 207 -10.01 17.04 -4.31
N LEU A 208 -9.77 17.84 -3.26
CA LEU A 208 -10.63 18.92 -2.78
C LEU A 208 -10.32 20.28 -3.42
N GLY A 209 -9.18 20.37 -4.11
CA GLY A 209 -8.65 21.57 -4.73
C GLY A 209 -8.75 21.58 -6.26
N SER A 210 -9.46 20.61 -6.86
CA SER A 210 -9.54 20.49 -8.33
C SER A 210 -10.19 21.71 -9.00
N ASP A 211 -11.07 22.39 -8.28
CA ASP A 211 -11.79 23.59 -8.68
C ASP A 211 -11.39 24.81 -7.83
N TRP A 212 -10.19 24.78 -7.23
CA TRP A 212 -9.74 25.81 -6.32
C TRP A 212 -9.70 27.20 -6.96
N ASP A 213 -10.38 28.15 -6.31
CA ASP A 213 -10.36 29.59 -6.63
C ASP A 213 -9.77 30.39 -5.45
N PRO A 214 -8.72 31.21 -5.66
CA PRO A 214 -8.14 32.08 -4.62
C PRO A 214 -9.12 33.11 -4.02
N ARG A 215 -10.28 33.36 -4.63
CA ARG A 215 -11.26 34.36 -4.20
C ARG A 215 -12.31 33.86 -3.19
N GLY A 216 -12.52 32.55 -3.07
CA GLY A 216 -13.66 32.05 -2.31
C GLY A 216 -13.65 30.57 -1.93
N SER A 217 -12.59 29.82 -2.23
CA SER A 217 -12.56 28.40 -1.89
C SER A 217 -12.50 28.17 -0.38
N VAL A 218 -13.43 27.36 0.13
CA VAL A 218 -13.43 26.85 1.51
C VAL A 218 -12.29 25.84 1.74
N ASN A 219 -11.78 25.23 0.67
CA ASN A 219 -10.71 24.24 0.70
C ASN A 219 -9.39 24.88 0.24
N THR A 220 -8.89 25.85 0.99
CA THR A 220 -7.60 26.48 0.69
C THR A 220 -6.44 25.47 0.83
N PRO A 221 -5.30 25.66 0.12
CA PRO A 221 -4.13 24.77 0.23
C PRO A 221 -3.65 24.57 1.68
N ALA A 222 -3.83 25.58 2.54
CA ALA A 222 -3.45 25.55 3.95
C ALA A 222 -4.12 24.42 4.74
N ILE A 223 -5.23 23.86 4.25
CA ILE A 223 -5.90 22.70 4.83
C ILE A 223 -4.94 21.50 4.99
N VAL A 224 -3.96 21.34 4.09
CA VAL A 224 -2.94 20.29 4.11
C VAL A 224 -2.11 20.28 5.39
N ALA A 225 -1.82 21.46 5.96
CA ALA A 225 -1.05 21.58 7.19
C ALA A 225 -1.88 21.16 8.43
N THR A 226 -3.21 21.13 8.32
CA THR A 226 -4.12 20.78 9.42
C THR A 226 -4.41 19.28 9.48
N HIS A 227 -4.64 18.76 10.70
CA HIS A 227 -5.07 17.38 10.89
C HIS A 227 -6.39 17.09 10.18
N ASP A 228 -7.41 17.90 10.44
CA ASP A 228 -8.76 17.70 9.90
C ASP A 228 -8.78 17.81 8.37
N GLY A 229 -7.93 18.68 7.83
CA GLY A 229 -7.76 18.79 6.39
C GLY A 229 -7.18 17.55 5.73
N ARG A 230 -6.13 16.98 6.32
CA ARG A 230 -5.57 15.70 5.85
C ARG A 230 -6.57 14.55 5.97
N TRP A 231 -7.42 14.56 7.00
CA TRP A 231 -8.54 13.62 7.10
C TRP A 231 -9.54 13.77 5.97
N ARG A 232 -9.98 15.00 5.66
CA ARG A 232 -10.90 15.24 4.54
C ARG A 232 -10.32 14.82 3.20
N ILE A 233 -9.02 15.02 2.98
CA ILE A 233 -8.31 14.53 1.78
C ILE A 233 -8.32 13.00 1.76
N LYS A 234 -7.99 12.36 2.89
CA LYS A 234 -8.02 10.90 3.02
C LYS A 234 -9.40 10.32 2.71
N ASP A 235 -10.47 10.89 3.27
CA ASP A 235 -11.85 10.42 3.04
C ASP A 235 -12.23 10.51 1.55
N GLU A 236 -11.81 11.58 0.87
CA GLU A 236 -12.05 11.74 -0.57
C GLU A 236 -11.19 10.79 -1.42
N LEU A 237 -9.96 10.47 -0.99
CA LEU A 237 -9.12 9.45 -1.62
C LEU A 237 -9.77 8.06 -1.48
N GLU A 238 -10.22 7.68 -0.29
CA GLU A 238 -10.92 6.42 -0.01
C GLU A 238 -12.13 6.25 -0.96
N ARG A 239 -12.99 7.29 -1.04
CA ARG A 239 -14.14 7.34 -1.94
C ARG A 239 -13.79 7.22 -3.43
N ARG A 240 -12.57 7.57 -3.82
CA ARG A 240 -12.10 7.53 -5.22
C ARG A 240 -11.45 6.20 -5.57
N LEU A 241 -10.70 5.60 -4.64
CA LEU A 241 -10.06 4.30 -4.83
C LEU A 241 -11.08 3.15 -4.86
N ASP A 242 -12.18 3.28 -4.11
CA ASP A 242 -13.30 2.32 -4.15
C ASP A 242 -14.05 2.31 -5.48
N LYS A 243 -14.01 3.42 -6.23
CA LYS A 243 -14.60 3.48 -7.56
C LYS A 243 -13.58 2.91 -8.54
N THR A 244 -13.98 1.90 -9.31
CA THR A 244 -13.16 1.14 -10.29
C THR A 244 -12.50 2.00 -11.40
N SER A 245 -12.61 3.32 -11.32
CA SER A 245 -11.86 4.30 -12.09
C SER A 245 -11.09 5.22 -11.13
N SER A 246 -9.90 4.80 -10.67
CA SER A 246 -8.90 5.66 -10.01
C SER A 246 -8.31 6.74 -10.94
N ARG A 247 -9.03 7.08 -12.02
CA ARG A 247 -8.63 8.08 -13.02
C ARG A 247 -8.60 9.45 -12.35
N GLY A 248 -7.39 10.01 -12.23
CA GLY A 248 -7.18 11.40 -11.79
C GLY A 248 -6.40 11.59 -10.50
N LEU A 249 -5.70 10.57 -9.98
CA LEU A 249 -4.66 10.76 -8.97
C LEU A 249 -3.29 10.75 -9.66
N ASP A 250 -2.62 11.90 -9.68
CA ASP A 250 -1.35 12.08 -10.38
C ASP A 250 -0.27 11.15 -9.85
N CYS A 251 -0.25 10.90 -8.52
CA CYS A 251 0.74 10.03 -7.88
C CYS A 251 0.66 8.56 -8.32
N LEU A 252 -0.53 8.08 -8.71
CA LEU A 252 -0.72 6.74 -9.28
C LEU A 252 -0.44 6.73 -10.79
N PHE A 253 -0.83 7.80 -11.49
CA PHE A 253 -0.64 7.92 -12.94
C PHE A 253 0.84 8.04 -13.33
N ASN A 254 1.61 8.82 -12.57
CA ASN A 254 3.04 9.04 -12.80
C ASN A 254 3.94 7.93 -12.23
N GLY A 255 3.37 6.95 -11.53
CA GLY A 255 4.12 5.84 -10.93
C GLY A 255 4.89 6.19 -9.65
N SER A 256 4.59 7.30 -8.98
CA SER A 256 5.18 7.63 -7.68
C SER A 256 4.69 6.71 -6.57
N VAL A 257 3.48 6.17 -6.72
CA VAL A 257 2.89 5.15 -5.85
C VAL A 257 2.31 4.05 -6.76
N GLU A 258 2.62 2.80 -6.43
CA GLU A 258 2.06 1.65 -7.15
C GLU A 258 0.69 1.27 -6.59
N HIS A 259 -0.17 0.72 -7.45
CA HIS A 259 -1.39 0.07 -6.98
C HIS A 259 -1.00 -1.18 -6.18
N VAL A 260 -1.54 -1.32 -4.98
CA VAL A 260 -1.28 -2.49 -4.15
C VAL A 260 -2.29 -3.58 -4.52
N TYR A 261 -1.77 -4.78 -4.77
CA TYR A 261 -2.55 -5.98 -4.96
C TYR A 261 -2.25 -6.92 -3.79
N SER A 262 -3.29 -7.56 -3.25
CA SER A 262 -3.15 -8.44 -2.11
C SER A 262 -4.02 -9.69 -2.26
N TRP A 263 -3.64 -10.76 -1.56
CA TRP A 263 -4.47 -11.95 -1.48
C TRP A 263 -5.71 -11.66 -0.64
N THR A 264 -6.87 -12.00 -1.18
CA THR A 264 -8.14 -11.84 -0.49
C THR A 264 -8.22 -12.71 0.75
N TYR A 265 -9.14 -12.38 1.66
CA TYR A 265 -9.42 -13.22 2.83
C TYR A 265 -9.77 -14.66 2.43
N ALA A 266 -10.55 -14.84 1.35
CA ALA A 266 -10.93 -16.15 0.85
C ALA A 266 -9.70 -16.96 0.38
N GLN A 267 -8.79 -16.34 -0.37
CA GLN A 267 -7.55 -16.98 -0.84
C GLN A 267 -6.63 -17.39 0.31
N LYS A 268 -6.47 -16.50 1.30
CA LYS A 268 -5.71 -16.79 2.53
C LYS A 268 -6.33 -17.97 3.30
N TYR A 269 -7.65 -17.97 3.47
CA TYR A 269 -8.38 -19.05 4.13
C TYR A 269 -8.24 -20.39 3.38
N GLN A 270 -8.30 -20.38 2.04
CA GLN A 270 -8.08 -21.58 1.23
C GLN A 270 -6.68 -22.16 1.45
N PHE A 271 -5.64 -21.32 1.44
CA PHE A 271 -4.26 -21.73 1.76
C PHE A 271 -4.16 -22.34 3.16
N GLU A 272 -4.74 -21.68 4.17
CA GLU A 272 -4.78 -22.18 5.55
C GLU A 272 -5.47 -23.55 5.66
N ALA A 273 -6.57 -23.74 4.94
CA ALA A 273 -7.31 -25.00 4.92
C ALA A 273 -6.48 -26.16 4.35
N ILE A 274 -5.74 -25.92 3.26
CA ILE A 274 -4.84 -26.92 2.66
C ILE A 274 -3.70 -27.25 3.62
N GLN A 275 -3.05 -26.23 4.16
CA GLN A 275 -1.98 -26.36 5.14
C GLN A 275 -2.43 -27.16 6.37
N PHE A 276 -3.62 -26.86 6.88
CA PHE A 276 -4.23 -27.60 7.98
C PHE A 276 -4.50 -29.07 7.60
N ALA A 277 -5.11 -29.32 6.44
CA ALA A 277 -5.42 -30.66 5.96
C ALA A 277 -4.18 -31.53 5.81
N CYS A 278 -3.13 -30.99 5.17
CA CYS A 278 -1.87 -31.67 4.97
C CYS A 278 -1.21 -32.02 6.31
N ARG A 279 -1.17 -31.08 7.27
CA ARG A 279 -0.67 -31.37 8.63
C ARG A 279 -1.45 -32.48 9.31
N LYS A 280 -2.79 -32.46 9.24
CA LYS A 280 -3.63 -33.51 9.86
C LYS A 280 -3.43 -34.89 9.23
N ILE A 281 -3.23 -34.93 7.92
CA ILE A 281 -2.92 -36.18 7.20
C ILE A 281 -1.55 -36.73 7.63
N ILE A 282 -0.55 -35.86 7.79
CA ILE A 282 0.78 -36.24 8.28
C ILE A 282 0.71 -36.72 9.73
N GLU A 283 0.01 -35.99 10.61
CA GLU A 283 -0.20 -36.36 12.02
C GLU A 283 -0.91 -37.72 12.17
N ALA A 284 -1.81 -38.06 11.24
CA ALA A 284 -2.50 -39.36 11.20
C ALA A 284 -1.60 -40.52 10.71
N GLY A 285 -0.33 -40.26 10.35
CA GLY A 285 0.62 -41.27 9.87
C GLY A 285 0.32 -41.78 8.47
N LEU A 286 -0.43 -41.02 7.67
CA LEU A 286 -0.87 -41.43 6.33
C LEU A 286 0.14 -41.08 5.22
N VAL A 287 1.23 -40.40 5.58
CA VAL A 287 2.32 -39.94 4.70
C VAL A 287 3.64 -40.22 5.41
N ASP A 288 4.58 -40.83 4.70
CA ASP A 288 5.92 -41.08 5.24
C ASP A 288 6.82 -39.87 5.02
N MET A 289 7.10 -39.08 6.06
CA MET A 289 7.94 -37.87 5.97
C MET A 289 9.44 -38.15 5.75
N THR A 290 9.91 -39.40 5.83
CA THR A 290 11.35 -39.74 5.71
C THR A 290 11.83 -39.88 4.27
N VAL A 291 10.92 -40.06 3.31
CA VAL A 291 11.24 -40.20 1.88
C VAL A 291 11.41 -38.82 1.24
N GLN A 292 12.60 -38.48 0.74
CA GLN A 292 12.76 -37.26 -0.06
C GLN A 292 11.98 -37.38 -1.37
N VAL A 293 11.17 -36.38 -1.67
CA VAL A 293 10.45 -36.27 -2.95
C VAL A 293 11.36 -35.52 -3.93
N PRO A 294 11.55 -36.03 -5.16
CA PRO A 294 12.40 -35.41 -6.16
C PRO A 294 11.88 -34.05 -6.66
#